data_AF-A0A316KUG3-F1
#
_entry.id   AF-A0A316KUG3-F1
#
_cell.length_a   1.000
_cell.length_b   1.000
_cell.length_c   1.000
_cell.angle_alpha   90.00
_cell.angle_beta   90.00
_cell.angle_gamma   90.00
#
_symmetry.space_group_name_H-M   'P 1'
#
loop_
_entity.id
_entity.type
_entity.pdbx_description
1 polymer ?
#
loop_
_entity_poly.entity_id
_entity_poly.type
_entity_poly.pdbx_seq_one_letter_code
_entity_poly.pdbx_strand_id
1 'polypeptide(L)'
;MNHISPIWIFLFISIVGLHSNHAQTLKRKGLLGIMMQTLNDSIVTQNNLKVSSGVYISTVMPNSTFSNLGVKQGNVLTKLNGRSVNTIQEVLGITGQLHEGDIIEVEYYSGNKRQNKSTSLLGRPIETFENANVSYDEVVYEGNVLRSILVTPKHKTKPPVIYFLQGYTCGSVETVSNDNPMKKLMLDWVNAGFAIYRIEKPGVGDSKSEKDCSQISFEEEFKAFKEGYNDLLKKSAIDTDNIFMFGHSMGGVIAPLLNHIKLPQGVITYGTVGKNWYDYMIDLYTIQPKHFGVTDAQIKEDNKINLKFNDDLLVRKLSGKEMSEKKEYASQFNLEDFKRGQYIGRDFKFWQGLVDVDIPQAWSRTKTNVLAMHGEFDIQAINEKGAQKIADLVNKNGGKGTFVLIENADHGFINFNSMQHNVETLARGNMGLYARDNYNTEIAKETIDWIKRNLKS
;
A
#
# COMPACT_ATOMS: atom_id res chain seq x y z
N MET A 1 16.71 24.94 -80.35
CA MET A 1 15.85 23.87 -79.80
C MET A 1 16.74 22.72 -79.43
N ASN A 2 16.97 22.49 -78.13
CA ASN A 2 17.36 21.19 -77.57
C ASN A 2 17.43 21.27 -76.04
N HIS A 3 16.81 20.28 -75.42
CA HIS A 3 16.50 20.11 -74.01
C HIS A 3 17.74 19.94 -73.12
N ILE A 4 17.73 20.55 -71.94
CA ILE A 4 18.58 20.17 -70.81
C ILE A 4 17.67 19.77 -69.63
N SER A 5 17.90 18.55 -69.17
CA SER A 5 17.18 17.78 -68.14
C SER A 5 17.27 18.39 -66.73
N PRO A 6 16.28 18.21 -65.83
CA PRO A 6 16.43 18.53 -64.42
C PRO A 6 17.05 17.36 -63.66
N ILE A 7 18.17 17.64 -62.99
CA ILE A 7 18.83 16.77 -62.02
C ILE A 7 17.96 16.68 -60.77
N TRP A 8 17.51 15.47 -60.42
CA TRP A 8 16.83 15.18 -59.16
C TRP A 8 17.84 15.08 -58.02
N ILE A 9 17.81 16.05 -57.10
CA ILE A 9 18.53 15.99 -55.82
C ILE A 9 17.67 15.21 -54.83
N PHE A 10 18.10 13.98 -54.50
CA PHE A 10 17.52 13.23 -53.39
C PHE A 10 18.03 13.81 -52.06
N LEU A 11 17.13 14.47 -51.32
CA LEU A 11 17.38 14.92 -49.96
C LEU A 11 17.16 13.72 -49.01
N PHE A 12 18.26 13.18 -48.47
CA PHE A 12 18.20 12.19 -47.38
C PHE A 12 17.80 12.93 -46.10
N ILE A 13 16.53 12.82 -45.70
CA ILE A 13 16.06 13.29 -44.39
C ILE A 13 16.37 12.18 -43.39
N SER A 14 17.46 12.36 -42.65
CA SER A 14 17.76 11.59 -41.45
C SER A 14 16.71 11.92 -40.39
N ILE A 15 15.74 11.03 -40.20
CA ILE A 15 14.79 11.08 -39.08
C ILE A 15 15.58 10.77 -37.82
N VAL A 16 16.05 11.81 -37.12
CA VAL A 16 16.47 11.71 -35.73
C VAL A 16 15.20 11.48 -34.92
N GLY A 17 14.97 10.24 -34.50
CA GLY A 17 13.91 9.91 -33.56
C GLY A 17 14.11 10.71 -32.28
N LEU A 18 13.21 11.65 -32.01
CA LEU A 18 13.08 12.29 -30.71
C LEU A 18 12.60 11.23 -29.72
N HIS A 19 13.53 10.56 -29.04
CA HIS A 19 13.21 9.86 -27.81
C HIS A 19 12.87 10.92 -26.76
N SER A 20 11.59 11.20 -26.58
CA SER A 20 11.09 11.89 -25.40
C SER A 20 11.37 11.01 -24.20
N ASN A 21 12.52 11.23 -23.54
CA ASN A 21 12.70 10.80 -22.16
C ASN A 21 11.64 11.55 -21.35
N HIS A 22 10.47 10.94 -21.15
CA HIS A 22 9.49 11.42 -20.19
C HIS A 22 10.10 11.25 -18.80
N ALA A 23 10.84 12.27 -18.37
CA ALA A 23 11.17 12.42 -16.96
C ALA A 23 9.86 12.65 -16.20
N GLN A 24 9.70 11.97 -15.08
CA GLN A 24 8.59 12.16 -14.16
C GLN A 24 8.43 13.66 -13.82
N THR A 25 7.23 14.20 -13.99
CA THR A 25 6.83 15.57 -13.67
C THR A 25 6.31 15.71 -12.23
N LEU A 26 5.92 14.59 -11.60
CA LEU A 26 5.55 14.56 -10.18
C LEU A 26 6.72 15.00 -9.30
N LYS A 27 6.44 15.96 -8.41
CA LYS A 27 7.41 16.45 -7.43
C LYS A 27 7.48 15.49 -6.25
N ARG A 28 8.69 15.30 -5.74
CA ARG A 28 8.94 14.48 -4.56
C ARG A 28 8.24 15.06 -3.33
N LYS A 29 7.49 14.27 -2.57
CA LYS A 29 6.92 14.73 -1.29
C LYS A 29 7.99 15.06 -0.28
N GLY A 30 7.71 16.06 0.56
CA GLY A 30 8.57 16.44 1.67
C GLY A 30 8.71 15.35 2.74
N LEU A 31 9.90 15.26 3.33
CA LEU A 31 10.24 14.40 4.46
C LEU A 31 10.46 15.25 5.71
N LEU A 32 9.56 15.14 6.70
CA LEU A 32 9.77 15.81 7.98
C LEU A 32 10.90 15.15 8.78
N GLY A 33 10.92 13.80 8.78
CA GLY A 33 11.87 12.94 9.51
C GLY A 33 11.72 13.04 11.03
N ILE A 34 10.49 12.96 11.52
CA ILE A 34 10.15 12.97 12.95
C ILE A 34 9.12 11.88 13.28
N MET A 35 9.19 11.39 14.51
CA MET A 35 8.06 10.69 15.14
C MET A 35 7.37 11.64 16.10
N MET A 36 6.04 11.57 16.12
CA MET A 36 5.18 12.54 16.78
C MET A 36 4.22 11.85 17.75
N GLN A 37 3.86 12.57 18.81
CA GLN A 37 2.75 12.24 19.69
C GLN A 37 1.95 13.52 19.94
N THR A 38 0.63 13.47 19.82
CA THR A 38 -0.20 14.58 20.26
C THR A 38 -0.04 14.75 21.76
N LEU A 39 0.17 15.99 22.23
CA LEU A 39 0.29 16.24 23.66
C LEU A 39 -0.97 15.81 24.41
N ASN A 40 -0.75 15.20 25.56
CA ASN A 40 -1.75 14.91 26.58
C ASN A 40 -1.12 15.16 27.96
N ASP A 41 -1.94 15.18 29.00
CA ASP A 41 -1.50 15.49 30.36
C ASP A 41 -0.35 14.58 30.82
N SER A 42 -0.39 13.28 30.46
CA SER A 42 0.67 12.33 30.80
C SER A 42 2.01 12.73 30.19
N ILE A 43 2.05 13.07 28.89
CA ILE A 43 3.29 13.49 28.21
C ILE A 43 3.79 14.82 28.79
N VAL A 44 2.88 15.78 29.05
CA VAL A 44 3.22 17.08 29.63
C VAL A 44 3.87 16.92 31.00
N THR A 45 3.27 16.13 31.90
CA THR A 45 3.80 15.86 33.24
C THR A 45 5.10 15.08 33.19
N GLN A 46 5.17 13.98 32.43
CA GLN A 46 6.36 13.13 32.35
C GLN A 46 7.60 13.88 31.84
N ASN A 47 7.39 14.83 30.93
CA ASN A 47 8.47 15.59 30.29
C ASN A 47 8.63 17.02 30.87
N ASN A 48 7.93 17.35 31.96
CA ASN A 48 7.94 18.66 32.61
C ASN A 48 7.75 19.85 31.64
N LEU A 49 6.80 19.70 30.72
CA LEU A 49 6.51 20.70 29.67
C LEU A 49 5.61 21.81 30.23
N LYS A 50 5.90 23.07 29.86
CA LYS A 50 5.03 24.22 30.21
C LYS A 50 3.98 24.54 29.15
N VAL A 51 4.04 23.86 28.00
CA VAL A 51 3.08 24.02 26.91
C VAL A 51 2.03 22.93 27.06
N SER A 52 0.76 23.31 27.10
CA SER A 52 -0.38 22.39 27.26
C SER A 52 -1.02 21.98 25.94
N SER A 53 -0.56 22.53 24.81
CA SER A 53 -1.09 22.23 23.47
C SER A 53 0.01 22.17 22.42
N GLY A 54 -0.11 21.27 21.47
CA GLY A 54 0.90 21.05 20.43
C GLY A 54 1.18 19.58 20.17
N VAL A 55 2.20 19.33 19.35
CA VAL A 55 2.64 18.00 18.96
C VAL A 55 4.03 17.75 19.51
N TYR A 56 4.16 16.80 20.41
CA TYR A 56 5.42 16.34 20.99
C TYR A 56 6.24 15.56 19.96
N ILE A 57 7.54 15.87 19.88
CA ILE A 57 8.47 15.21 18.98
C ILE A 57 9.22 14.14 19.76
N SER A 58 8.85 12.87 19.55
CA SER A 58 9.43 11.73 20.25
C SER A 58 10.73 11.24 19.63
N THR A 59 10.97 11.51 18.34
CA THR A 59 12.20 11.13 17.65
C THR A 59 12.45 12.10 16.51
N VAL A 60 13.72 12.44 16.27
CA VAL A 60 14.17 13.18 15.09
C VAL A 60 15.18 12.32 14.36
N MET A 61 14.89 12.00 13.09
CA MET A 61 15.79 11.25 12.24
C MET A 61 16.98 12.13 11.83
N PRO A 62 18.21 11.59 11.78
CA PRO A 62 19.35 12.32 11.24
C PRO A 62 19.13 12.67 9.76
N ASN A 63 19.74 13.75 9.30
CA ASN A 63 19.68 14.21 7.90
C ASN A 63 18.24 14.40 7.38
N SER A 64 17.35 14.85 8.26
CA SER A 64 15.95 15.19 7.96
C SER A 64 15.68 16.69 7.96
N THR A 65 14.54 17.12 7.43
CA THR A 65 14.10 18.53 7.50
C THR A 65 14.06 19.06 8.92
N PHE A 66 13.51 18.31 9.87
CA PHE A 66 13.45 18.77 11.26
C PHE A 66 14.80 18.75 11.95
N SER A 67 15.71 17.84 11.56
CA SER A 67 17.09 17.92 12.04
C SER A 67 17.81 19.19 11.54
N ASN A 68 17.56 19.63 10.30
CA ASN A 68 18.11 20.87 9.75
C ASN A 68 17.57 22.12 10.46
N LEU A 69 16.34 22.05 11.00
CA LEU A 69 15.75 23.11 11.82
C LEU A 69 16.36 23.18 13.24
N GLY A 70 17.22 22.23 13.61
CA GLY A 70 17.78 22.11 14.95
C GLY A 70 16.78 21.62 15.99
N VAL A 71 15.69 21.01 15.54
CA VAL A 71 14.68 20.39 16.42
C VAL A 71 15.24 19.11 17.01
N LYS A 72 14.92 18.87 18.29
CA LYS A 72 15.38 17.69 19.04
C LYS A 72 14.20 16.92 19.61
N GLN A 73 14.44 15.65 19.93
CA GLN A 73 13.52 14.88 20.78
C GLN A 73 13.20 15.67 22.05
N GLY A 74 11.93 15.64 22.47
CA GLY A 74 11.45 16.41 23.61
C GLY A 74 10.88 17.79 23.26
N ASN A 75 11.07 18.26 22.02
CA ASN A 75 10.51 19.54 21.58
C ASN A 75 9.01 19.42 21.29
N VAL A 76 8.30 20.54 21.45
CA VAL A 76 6.86 20.63 21.16
C VAL A 76 6.64 21.54 19.97
N LEU A 77 6.16 20.99 18.86
CA LEU A 77 5.73 21.74 17.70
C LEU A 77 4.37 22.40 17.98
N THR A 78 4.25 23.69 17.68
CA THR A 78 3.04 24.48 17.99
C THR A 78 2.48 25.22 16.79
N LYS A 79 3.32 25.55 15.78
CA LYS A 79 2.84 26.05 14.48
C LYS A 79 3.65 25.51 13.31
N LEU A 80 2.97 25.39 12.18
CA LEU A 80 3.53 25.12 10.86
C LEU A 80 2.96 26.11 9.85
N ASN A 81 3.82 26.78 9.09
CA ASN A 81 3.45 27.75 8.05
C ASN A 81 2.38 28.76 8.54
N GLY A 82 2.60 29.32 9.73
CA GLY A 82 1.69 30.29 10.37
C GLY A 82 0.41 29.71 10.99
N ARG A 83 0.11 28.43 10.80
CA ARG A 83 -1.09 27.76 11.37
C ARG A 83 -0.74 27.01 12.64
N SER A 84 -1.55 27.18 13.68
CA SER A 84 -1.41 26.41 14.92
C SER A 84 -1.68 24.93 14.67
N VAL A 85 -0.86 24.07 15.27
CA VAL A 85 -1.01 22.61 15.21
C VAL A 85 -1.04 22.04 16.63
N ASN A 86 -2.07 21.26 16.91
CA ASN A 86 -2.31 20.58 18.19
C ASN A 86 -2.43 19.06 17.99
N THR A 87 -2.69 18.60 16.77
CA THR A 87 -2.82 17.18 16.44
C THR A 87 -1.87 16.74 15.33
N ILE A 88 -1.54 15.45 15.30
CA ILE A 88 -0.76 14.87 14.20
C ILE A 88 -1.48 15.05 12.87
N GLN A 89 -2.82 14.94 12.86
CA GLN A 89 -3.65 15.10 11.67
C GLN A 89 -3.54 16.51 11.08
N GLU A 90 -3.48 17.55 11.92
CA GLU A 90 -3.25 18.93 11.44
C GLU A 90 -1.86 19.10 10.84
N VAL A 91 -0.82 18.50 11.46
CA VAL A 91 0.54 18.48 10.90
C VAL A 91 0.52 17.82 9.53
N LEU A 92 -0.02 16.61 9.43
CA LEU A 92 -0.09 15.85 8.18
C LEU A 92 -0.93 16.58 7.12
N GLY A 93 -2.02 17.23 7.51
CA GLY A 93 -2.88 18.00 6.61
C GLY A 93 -2.17 19.23 6.01
N ILE A 94 -1.28 19.88 6.76
CA ILE A 94 -0.44 20.97 6.24
C ILE A 94 0.68 20.41 5.37
N THR A 95 1.42 19.42 5.87
CA THR A 95 2.64 18.95 5.20
C THR A 95 2.38 18.04 4.01
N GLY A 96 1.19 17.42 3.92
CA GLY A 96 0.83 16.55 2.81
C GLY A 96 0.77 17.26 1.45
N GLN A 97 0.62 18.59 1.47
CA GLN A 97 0.61 19.43 0.27
C GLN A 97 2.01 19.96 -0.11
N LEU A 98 3.02 19.72 0.74
CA LEU A 98 4.37 20.23 0.55
C LEU A 98 5.28 19.21 -0.14
N HIS A 99 6.17 19.73 -0.97
CA HIS A 99 7.12 18.97 -1.78
C HIS A 99 8.55 19.33 -1.40
N GLU A 100 9.49 18.54 -1.88
CA GLU A 100 10.91 18.86 -1.83
C GLU A 100 11.17 20.27 -2.36
N GLY A 101 12.03 21.00 -1.67
CA GLY A 101 12.37 22.38 -2.02
C GLY A 101 11.46 23.42 -1.36
N ASP A 102 10.20 23.08 -1.06
CA ASP A 102 9.25 24.02 -0.42
C ASP A 102 9.80 24.49 0.93
N ILE A 103 9.62 25.78 1.24
CA ILE A 103 10.03 26.33 2.53
C ILE A 103 8.98 25.95 3.57
N ILE A 104 9.43 25.32 4.66
CA ILE A 104 8.61 25.07 5.84
C ILE A 104 9.05 25.98 6.97
N GLU A 105 8.09 26.69 7.55
CA GLU A 105 8.27 27.52 8.73
C GLU A 105 7.67 26.82 9.95
N VAL A 106 8.46 26.71 11.01
CA VAL A 106 8.06 26.01 12.24
C VAL A 106 8.18 26.92 13.45
N GLU A 107 7.20 26.85 14.34
CA GLU A 107 7.28 27.37 15.71
C GLU A 107 7.25 26.19 16.67
N TYR A 108 8.31 26.03 17.45
CA TYR A 108 8.42 24.96 18.43
C TYR A 108 9.01 25.46 19.75
N TYR A 109 8.73 24.72 20.82
CA TYR A 109 9.30 24.94 22.14
C TYR A 109 10.40 23.91 22.41
N SER A 110 11.57 24.42 22.80
CA SER A 110 12.66 23.62 23.37
C SER A 110 12.75 23.93 24.87
N GLY A 111 12.18 23.03 25.68
CA GLY A 111 11.82 23.34 27.06
C GLY A 111 10.85 24.53 27.11
N ASN A 112 11.28 25.64 27.69
CA ASN A 112 10.46 26.85 27.85
C ASN A 112 10.75 27.94 26.80
N LYS A 113 11.70 27.71 25.90
CA LYS A 113 12.11 28.71 24.91
C LYS A 113 11.38 28.46 23.61
N ARG A 114 10.57 29.42 23.19
CA ARG A 114 9.97 29.45 21.85
C ARG A 114 11.08 29.65 20.81
N GLN A 115 11.04 28.90 19.74
CA GLN A 115 11.94 28.97 18.60
C GLN A 115 11.10 29.08 17.33
N ASN A 116 11.50 29.99 16.44
CA ASN A 116 10.90 30.15 15.12
C ASN A 116 12.01 29.94 14.10
N LYS A 117 11.86 28.93 13.25
CA LYS A 117 12.87 28.50 12.28
C LYS A 117 12.22 28.18 10.95
N SER A 118 12.97 28.31 9.87
CA SER A 118 12.54 27.87 8.55
C SER A 118 13.69 27.16 7.83
N THR A 119 13.33 26.22 6.97
CA THR A 119 14.29 25.52 6.10
C THR A 119 13.56 25.02 4.86
N SER A 120 14.32 24.59 3.86
CA SER A 120 13.76 23.88 2.70
C SER A 120 13.48 22.43 3.06
N LEU A 121 12.31 21.91 2.65
CA LEU A 121 11.93 20.52 2.83
C LEU A 121 12.85 19.61 2.00
N LEU A 122 13.37 18.57 2.66
CA LEU A 122 14.08 17.50 1.98
C LEU A 122 13.06 16.59 1.32
N GLY A 123 13.37 16.07 0.12
CA GLY A 123 12.56 15.04 -0.49
C GLY A 123 12.60 13.74 0.32
N ARG A 124 11.53 12.95 0.23
CA ARG A 124 11.58 11.56 0.68
C ARG A 124 12.75 10.82 0.00
N PRO A 125 13.48 9.93 0.69
CA PRO A 125 14.61 9.23 0.10
C PRO A 125 14.14 8.33 -1.03
N ILE A 126 14.87 8.27 -2.13
CA ILE A 126 14.54 7.42 -3.29
C ILE A 126 14.94 5.98 -2.98
N GLU A 127 14.08 5.00 -3.31
CA GLU A 127 14.48 3.61 -3.13
C GLU A 127 15.59 3.17 -4.09
N THR A 128 16.49 2.33 -3.58
CA THR A 128 17.60 1.77 -4.36
C THR A 128 17.63 0.26 -4.23
N PHE A 129 18.18 -0.43 -5.23
CA PHE A 129 18.43 -1.86 -5.22
C PHE A 129 19.85 -2.07 -5.72
N GLU A 130 20.65 -2.89 -5.03
CA GLU A 130 22.05 -3.14 -5.40
C GLU A 130 22.16 -3.68 -6.84
N ASN A 131 21.33 -4.68 -7.17
CA ASN A 131 21.37 -5.43 -8.42
C ASN A 131 20.31 -5.00 -9.46
N ALA A 132 19.65 -3.85 -9.26
CA ALA A 132 18.61 -3.36 -10.17
C ALA A 132 18.69 -1.85 -10.43
N ASN A 133 18.04 -1.44 -11.50
CA ASN A 133 17.74 -0.04 -11.80
C ASN A 133 16.31 0.25 -11.34
N VAL A 134 16.09 1.43 -10.77
CA VAL A 134 14.76 1.92 -10.40
C VAL A 134 14.41 3.07 -11.33
N SER A 135 13.29 2.96 -12.03
CA SER A 135 12.74 4.01 -12.87
C SER A 135 11.36 4.41 -12.35
N TYR A 136 11.14 5.71 -12.24
CA TYR A 136 9.85 6.30 -11.89
C TYR A 136 9.24 6.95 -13.13
N ASP A 137 7.94 6.78 -13.28
CA ASP A 137 7.17 7.30 -14.41
C ASP A 137 5.73 7.57 -13.94
N GLU A 138 4.84 7.92 -14.86
CA GLU A 138 3.48 8.39 -14.55
C GLU A 138 2.40 7.55 -15.22
N VAL A 139 1.31 7.33 -14.50
CA VAL A 139 0.05 6.81 -15.04
C VAL A 139 -0.99 7.92 -14.97
N VAL A 140 -1.31 8.50 -16.12
CA VAL A 140 -2.23 9.64 -16.25
C VAL A 140 -3.60 9.16 -16.69
N TYR A 141 -4.63 9.56 -15.96
CA TYR A 141 -6.04 9.42 -16.36
C TYR A 141 -6.87 10.54 -15.71
N GLU A 142 -8.15 10.61 -16.03
CA GLU A 142 -9.04 11.68 -15.58
C GLU A 142 -8.92 11.94 -14.05
N GLY A 143 -8.51 13.17 -13.71
CA GLY A 143 -8.35 13.65 -12.33
C GLY A 143 -7.11 13.14 -11.57
N ASN A 144 -6.26 12.30 -12.19
CA ASN A 144 -5.19 11.58 -11.49
C ASN A 144 -3.89 11.50 -12.29
N VAL A 145 -2.77 11.69 -11.59
CA VAL A 145 -1.41 11.37 -12.08
C VAL A 145 -0.75 10.51 -11.02
N LEU A 146 -0.71 9.20 -11.27
CA LEU A 146 -0.13 8.25 -10.33
C LEU A 146 1.35 8.05 -10.63
N ARG A 147 2.14 7.90 -9.58
CA ARG A 147 3.52 7.44 -9.73
C ARG A 147 3.53 5.95 -10.02
N SER A 148 4.19 5.55 -11.10
CA SER A 148 4.60 4.17 -11.33
C SER A 148 6.07 3.98 -10.97
N ILE A 149 6.40 2.78 -10.50
CA ILE A 149 7.76 2.40 -10.11
C ILE A 149 8.08 1.07 -10.78
N LEU A 150 9.07 1.08 -11.66
CA LEU A 150 9.59 -0.10 -12.32
C LEU A 150 11.02 -0.38 -11.84
N VAL A 151 11.22 -1.57 -11.26
CA VAL A 151 12.52 -2.07 -10.84
C VAL A 151 12.95 -3.15 -11.82
N THR A 152 14.09 -2.96 -12.48
CA THR A 152 14.60 -3.91 -13.48
C THR A 152 15.96 -4.48 -13.07
N PRO A 153 16.14 -5.82 -13.04
CA PRO A 153 17.45 -6.43 -12.79
C PRO A 153 18.50 -5.99 -13.81
N LYS A 154 19.68 -5.60 -13.34
CA LYS A 154 20.79 -5.16 -14.22
C LYS A 154 21.34 -6.29 -15.11
N HIS A 155 21.18 -7.53 -14.67
CA HIS A 155 21.76 -8.72 -15.31
C HIS A 155 20.83 -9.38 -16.35
N LYS A 156 19.67 -8.79 -16.66
CA LYS A 156 18.72 -9.37 -17.62
C LYS A 156 18.05 -8.30 -18.46
N THR A 157 18.09 -8.49 -19.78
CA THR A 157 17.37 -7.65 -20.74
C THR A 157 15.93 -8.14 -20.87
N LYS A 158 14.97 -7.21 -20.96
CA LYS A 158 13.52 -7.50 -21.04
C LYS A 158 13.09 -8.63 -20.09
N PRO A 159 13.30 -8.48 -18.78
CA PRO A 159 12.93 -9.51 -17.82
C PRO A 159 11.41 -9.73 -17.78
N PRO A 160 10.95 -10.97 -17.48
CA PRO A 160 9.58 -11.21 -17.04
C PRO A 160 9.26 -10.33 -15.82
N VAL A 161 8.00 -9.94 -15.67
CA VAL A 161 7.60 -8.89 -14.73
C VAL A 161 6.55 -9.36 -13.73
N ILE A 162 6.72 -8.94 -12.48
CA ILE A 162 5.72 -9.08 -11.41
C ILE A 162 5.01 -7.74 -11.24
N TYR A 163 3.71 -7.69 -11.52
CA TYR A 163 2.86 -6.57 -11.15
C TYR A 163 2.41 -6.76 -9.69
N PHE A 164 2.98 -5.97 -8.79
CA PHE A 164 2.65 -6.03 -7.37
C PHE A 164 1.42 -5.18 -7.05
N LEU A 165 0.38 -5.83 -6.52
CA LEU A 165 -0.88 -5.23 -6.10
C LEU A 165 -0.93 -5.22 -4.58
N GLN A 166 -0.82 -4.02 -3.99
CA GLN A 166 -0.76 -3.80 -2.54
C GLN A 166 -2.12 -4.03 -1.84
N GLY A 167 -2.07 -4.20 -0.51
CA GLY A 167 -3.24 -4.28 0.35
C GLY A 167 -4.04 -2.97 0.45
N TYR A 168 -5.06 -2.97 1.32
CA TYR A 168 -6.04 -1.89 1.41
C TYR A 168 -5.47 -0.58 2.00
N THR A 169 -4.35 -0.63 2.71
CA THR A 169 -3.81 0.56 3.39
C THR A 169 -3.37 1.64 2.39
N CYS A 170 -3.45 2.89 2.85
CA CYS A 170 -3.03 4.06 2.08
C CYS A 170 -1.59 4.46 2.45
N GLY A 171 -0.66 3.57 2.12
CA GLY A 171 0.78 3.78 2.27
C GLY A 171 1.49 3.70 0.93
N SER A 172 2.64 4.38 0.83
CA SER A 172 3.50 4.28 -0.34
C SER A 172 4.01 2.85 -0.50
N VAL A 173 4.06 2.36 -1.74
CA VAL A 173 4.69 1.08 -2.11
C VAL A 173 6.16 1.19 -2.45
N GLU A 174 6.72 2.40 -2.39
CA GLU A 174 8.15 2.63 -2.50
C GLU A 174 8.86 2.11 -1.23
N THR A 175 9.90 1.32 -1.42
CA THR A 175 10.56 0.60 -0.34
C THR A 175 11.99 1.10 -0.12
N VAL A 176 12.10 2.18 0.65
CA VAL A 176 13.36 2.90 0.87
C VAL A 176 14.30 2.23 1.88
N SER A 177 13.75 1.46 2.82
CA SER A 177 14.52 0.76 3.84
C SER A 177 14.73 -0.71 3.48
N ASN A 178 15.97 -1.19 3.58
CA ASN A 178 16.33 -2.60 3.43
C ASN A 178 15.77 -3.48 4.56
N ASP A 179 15.32 -2.85 5.65
CA ASP A 179 14.69 -3.53 6.78
C ASP A 179 13.24 -3.94 6.49
N ASN A 180 12.61 -3.38 5.45
CA ASN A 180 11.23 -3.66 5.12
C ASN A 180 11.09 -5.09 4.52
N PRO A 181 10.25 -5.99 5.09
CA PRO A 181 10.04 -7.34 4.52
C PRO A 181 9.59 -7.33 3.06
N MET A 182 8.76 -6.36 2.65
CA MET A 182 8.37 -6.19 1.26
C MET A 182 9.57 -5.84 0.37
N LYS A 183 10.53 -5.05 0.86
CA LYS A 183 11.79 -4.77 0.12
C LYS A 183 12.59 -6.06 -0.09
N LYS A 184 12.66 -6.89 0.93
CA LYS A 184 13.42 -8.16 0.91
C LYS A 184 12.83 -9.14 -0.09
N LEU A 185 11.50 -9.31 -0.08
CA LEU A 185 10.77 -10.07 -1.09
C LEU A 185 11.04 -9.55 -2.51
N MET A 186 10.98 -8.24 -2.71
CA MET A 186 11.28 -7.62 -4.00
C MET A 186 12.75 -7.81 -4.41
N LEU A 187 13.69 -7.77 -3.47
CA LEU A 187 15.10 -8.01 -3.73
C LEU A 187 15.34 -9.46 -4.18
N ASP A 188 14.68 -10.43 -3.55
CA ASP A 188 14.77 -11.84 -3.95
C ASP A 188 14.25 -12.06 -5.38
N TRP A 189 13.11 -11.45 -5.74
CA TRP A 189 12.58 -11.49 -7.10
C TRP A 189 13.52 -10.85 -8.12
N VAL A 190 14.07 -9.67 -7.80
CA VAL A 190 15.06 -8.98 -8.65
C VAL A 190 16.29 -9.85 -8.85
N ASN A 191 16.84 -10.43 -7.77
CA ASN A 191 18.00 -11.31 -7.84
C ASN A 191 17.72 -12.58 -8.67
N ALA A 192 16.48 -13.06 -8.69
CA ALA A 192 16.04 -14.17 -9.53
C ALA A 192 15.77 -13.79 -11.00
N GLY A 193 15.97 -12.51 -11.38
CA GLY A 193 15.84 -12.04 -12.75
C GLY A 193 14.41 -11.64 -13.15
N PHE A 194 13.59 -11.20 -12.19
CA PHE A 194 12.26 -10.64 -12.42
C PHE A 194 12.28 -9.12 -12.26
N ALA A 195 11.62 -8.41 -13.18
CA ALA A 195 11.27 -7.01 -12.95
C ALA A 195 10.06 -6.92 -12.02
N ILE A 196 9.92 -5.78 -11.35
CA ILE A 196 8.80 -5.50 -10.46
C ILE A 196 8.20 -4.18 -10.86
N TYR A 197 6.90 -4.21 -11.17
CA TYR A 197 6.13 -3.03 -11.47
C TYR A 197 5.13 -2.77 -10.34
N ARG A 198 5.04 -1.50 -9.94
CA ARG A 198 4.13 -1.00 -8.90
C ARG A 198 3.55 0.31 -9.37
N ILE A 199 2.34 0.59 -8.90
CA ILE A 199 1.79 1.95 -8.93
C ILE A 199 1.45 2.36 -7.51
N GLU A 200 1.53 3.65 -7.25
CA GLU A 200 0.89 4.23 -6.08
C GLU A 200 -0.59 4.48 -6.32
N LYS A 201 -1.36 4.47 -5.23
CA LYS A 201 -2.78 4.83 -5.25
C LYS A 201 -2.96 6.34 -5.41
N PRO A 202 -4.14 6.81 -5.85
CA PRO A 202 -4.50 8.23 -5.83
C PRO A 202 -4.14 8.91 -4.51
N GLY A 203 -3.43 10.04 -4.59
CA GLY A 203 -3.03 10.84 -3.42
C GLY A 203 -1.93 10.24 -2.53
N VAL A 204 -1.38 9.06 -2.87
CA VAL A 204 -0.31 8.41 -2.10
C VAL A 204 1.06 8.72 -2.69
N GLY A 205 2.03 8.93 -1.80
CA GLY A 205 3.42 9.25 -2.17
C GLY A 205 3.48 10.47 -3.06
N ASP A 206 4.13 10.35 -4.22
CA ASP A 206 4.27 11.48 -5.15
C ASP A 206 3.07 11.61 -6.10
N SER A 207 2.08 10.69 -6.01
CA SER A 207 0.89 10.72 -6.85
C SER A 207 0.04 11.95 -6.56
N LYS A 208 -0.47 12.56 -7.64
CA LYS A 208 -1.39 13.68 -7.59
C LYS A 208 -2.82 13.21 -7.85
N SER A 209 -3.72 13.56 -6.94
CA SER A 209 -5.16 13.36 -7.08
C SER A 209 -5.91 14.45 -6.32
N GLU A 210 -7.15 14.72 -6.70
CA GLU A 210 -8.05 15.58 -5.94
C GLU A 210 -8.48 14.94 -4.61
N LYS A 211 -8.48 13.61 -4.54
CA LYS A 211 -8.82 12.83 -3.35
C LYS A 211 -7.60 12.11 -2.80
N ASP A 212 -7.46 12.11 -1.49
CA ASP A 212 -6.52 11.21 -0.82
C ASP A 212 -7.02 9.75 -0.93
N CYS A 213 -6.12 8.76 -0.93
CA CYS A 213 -6.49 7.34 -0.96
C CYS A 213 -7.47 6.95 0.15
N SER A 214 -7.41 7.60 1.31
CA SER A 214 -8.37 7.36 2.39
C SER A 214 -9.80 7.76 2.03
N GLN A 215 -10.00 8.55 0.96
CA GLN A 215 -11.28 9.12 0.54
C GLN A 215 -11.83 8.50 -0.77
N ILE A 216 -11.06 7.66 -1.45
CA ILE A 216 -11.50 7.03 -2.71
C ILE A 216 -12.37 5.79 -2.44
N SER A 217 -13.35 5.55 -3.32
CA SER A 217 -14.13 4.31 -3.30
C SER A 217 -13.32 3.10 -3.80
N PHE A 218 -13.90 1.89 -3.70
CA PHE A 218 -13.24 0.69 -4.20
C PHE A 218 -13.12 0.71 -5.73
N GLU A 219 -14.13 1.24 -6.42
CA GLU A 219 -14.15 1.38 -7.87
C GLU A 219 -13.06 2.36 -8.35
N GLU A 220 -12.84 3.45 -7.62
CA GLU A 220 -11.77 4.41 -7.90
C GLU A 220 -10.39 3.76 -7.69
N GLU A 221 -10.20 2.97 -6.63
CA GLU A 221 -8.97 2.20 -6.41
C GLU A 221 -8.76 1.13 -7.50
N PHE A 222 -9.82 0.40 -7.86
CA PHE A 222 -9.77 -0.59 -8.94
C PHE A 222 -9.41 0.06 -10.28
N LYS A 223 -9.99 1.23 -10.60
CA LYS A 223 -9.64 2.02 -11.79
C LYS A 223 -8.16 2.39 -11.80
N ALA A 224 -7.59 2.79 -10.66
CA ALA A 224 -6.16 3.09 -10.56
C ALA A 224 -5.29 1.89 -10.95
N PHE A 225 -5.55 0.70 -10.39
CA PHE A 225 -4.83 -0.53 -10.76
C PHE A 225 -5.08 -0.98 -12.19
N LYS A 226 -6.29 -0.76 -12.72
CA LYS A 226 -6.60 -0.98 -14.13
C LYS A 226 -5.72 -0.13 -15.05
N GLU A 227 -5.61 1.16 -14.77
CA GLU A 227 -4.76 2.06 -15.56
C GLU A 227 -3.27 1.77 -15.38
N GLY A 228 -2.84 1.36 -14.18
CA GLY A 228 -1.49 0.84 -13.96
C GLY A 228 -1.19 -0.38 -14.81
N TYR A 229 -2.15 -1.31 -14.95
CA TYR A 229 -1.94 -2.45 -15.83
C TYR A 229 -1.84 -2.02 -17.31
N ASN A 230 -2.68 -1.08 -17.76
CA ASN A 230 -2.59 -0.51 -19.10
C ASN A 230 -1.23 0.16 -19.37
N ASP A 231 -0.66 0.85 -18.39
CA ASP A 231 0.68 1.45 -18.49
C ASP A 231 1.78 0.37 -18.53
N LEU A 232 1.71 -0.65 -17.68
CA LEU A 232 2.63 -1.78 -17.68
C LEU A 232 2.76 -2.42 -19.06
N LEU A 233 1.64 -2.61 -19.76
CA LEU A 233 1.60 -3.22 -21.10
C LEU A 233 2.35 -2.42 -22.17
N LYS A 234 2.63 -1.13 -21.93
CA LYS A 234 3.36 -0.24 -22.85
C LYS A 234 4.86 -0.21 -22.58
N LYS A 235 5.34 -0.80 -21.48
CA LYS A 235 6.76 -0.72 -21.09
C LYS A 235 7.61 -1.62 -21.98
N SER A 236 8.49 -1.02 -22.78
CA SER A 236 9.42 -1.73 -23.69
C SER A 236 10.62 -2.36 -22.98
N ALA A 237 10.88 -1.97 -21.73
CA ALA A 237 11.99 -2.43 -20.91
C ALA A 237 11.81 -3.84 -20.30
N ILE A 238 10.63 -4.43 -20.44
CA ILE A 238 10.23 -5.71 -19.83
C ILE A 238 9.64 -6.66 -20.88
N ASP A 239 9.53 -7.93 -20.52
CA ASP A 239 8.77 -8.92 -21.28
C ASP A 239 7.30 -8.88 -20.86
N THR A 240 6.48 -8.24 -21.68
CA THR A 240 5.03 -8.12 -21.44
C THR A 240 4.25 -9.39 -21.82
N ASP A 241 4.88 -10.42 -22.38
CA ASP A 241 4.25 -11.74 -22.57
C ASP A 241 4.38 -12.63 -21.34
N ASN A 242 5.35 -12.35 -20.47
CA ASN A 242 5.54 -13.01 -19.18
C ASN A 242 5.21 -12.08 -18.00
N ILE A 243 3.93 -11.70 -17.90
CA ILE A 243 3.40 -10.91 -16.78
C ILE A 243 2.83 -11.84 -15.71
N PHE A 244 3.29 -11.67 -14.48
CA PHE A 244 2.73 -12.31 -13.30
C PHE A 244 2.15 -11.24 -12.39
N MET A 245 0.98 -11.48 -11.80
CA MET A 245 0.44 -10.58 -10.76
C MET A 245 0.74 -11.15 -9.38
N PHE A 246 1.16 -10.31 -8.44
CA PHE A 246 1.27 -10.67 -7.02
C PHE A 246 0.28 -9.82 -6.23
N GLY A 247 -0.84 -10.43 -5.82
CA GLY A 247 -1.87 -9.81 -5.01
C GLY A 247 -1.64 -10.04 -3.52
N HIS A 248 -1.16 -9.01 -2.81
CA HIS A 248 -1.05 -9.05 -1.35
C HIS A 248 -2.35 -8.55 -0.71
N SER A 249 -2.91 -9.33 0.22
CA SER A 249 -4.11 -8.91 0.96
C SER A 249 -5.25 -8.53 0.00
N MET A 250 -5.75 -7.29 0.05
CA MET A 250 -6.73 -6.74 -0.89
C MET A 250 -6.31 -6.82 -2.37
N GLY A 251 -5.00 -6.78 -2.66
CA GLY A 251 -4.49 -6.95 -4.02
C GLY A 251 -4.88 -8.29 -4.63
N GLY A 252 -5.09 -9.33 -3.81
CA GLY A 252 -5.61 -10.62 -4.26
C GLY A 252 -7.08 -10.58 -4.67
N VAL A 253 -7.89 -9.67 -4.12
CA VAL A 253 -9.27 -9.42 -4.58
C VAL A 253 -9.27 -8.69 -5.92
N ILE A 254 -8.33 -7.77 -6.12
CA ILE A 254 -8.21 -6.94 -7.33
C ILE A 254 -7.64 -7.75 -8.51
N ALA A 255 -6.64 -8.60 -8.28
CA ALA A 255 -5.94 -9.34 -9.32
C ALA A 255 -6.85 -10.07 -10.34
N PRO A 256 -7.81 -10.92 -9.93
CA PRO A 256 -8.66 -11.65 -10.88
C PRO A 256 -9.59 -10.72 -11.67
N LEU A 257 -9.89 -9.52 -11.17
CA LEU A 257 -10.71 -8.52 -11.87
C LEU A 257 -9.97 -7.90 -13.05
N LEU A 258 -8.64 -7.91 -13.05
CA LEU A 258 -7.80 -7.32 -14.12
C LEU A 258 -7.60 -8.25 -15.33
N ASN A 259 -7.98 -9.53 -15.23
CA ASN A 259 -7.77 -10.55 -16.26
C ASN A 259 -8.38 -10.22 -17.63
N HIS A 260 -9.36 -9.32 -17.69
CA HIS A 260 -10.03 -8.92 -18.94
C HIS A 260 -9.22 -7.92 -19.78
N ILE A 261 -8.17 -7.30 -19.23
CA ILE A 261 -7.31 -6.35 -19.96
C ILE A 261 -6.33 -7.10 -20.85
N LYS A 262 -5.44 -7.88 -20.22
CA LYS A 262 -4.61 -8.91 -20.81
C LYS A 262 -4.59 -10.04 -19.78
N LEU A 263 -4.74 -11.28 -20.22
CA LEU A 263 -4.63 -12.41 -19.31
C LEU A 263 -3.15 -12.54 -18.90
N PRO A 264 -2.79 -12.45 -17.60
CA PRO A 264 -1.42 -12.65 -17.17
C PRO A 264 -1.02 -14.13 -17.30
N GLN A 265 0.29 -14.39 -17.39
CA GLN A 265 0.85 -15.74 -17.43
C GLN A 265 0.60 -16.50 -16.11
N GLY A 266 0.44 -15.78 -15.01
CA GLY A 266 -0.01 -16.33 -13.75
C GLY A 266 -0.41 -15.26 -12.74
N VAL A 267 -1.21 -15.67 -11.75
CA VAL A 267 -1.59 -14.84 -10.60
C VAL A 267 -1.16 -15.53 -9.32
N ILE A 268 -0.44 -14.82 -8.48
CA ILE A 268 -0.07 -15.25 -7.15
C ILE A 268 -0.83 -14.40 -6.14
N THR A 269 -1.36 -15.01 -5.08
CA THR A 269 -1.96 -14.28 -3.97
C THR A 269 -1.33 -14.69 -2.65
N TYR A 270 -1.11 -13.72 -1.76
CA TYR A 270 -0.63 -13.99 -0.40
C TYR A 270 -1.52 -13.26 0.62
N GLY A 271 -2.03 -14.02 1.59
CA GLY A 271 -2.83 -13.45 2.68
C GLY A 271 -4.14 -12.81 2.21
N THR A 272 -4.83 -13.41 1.24
CA THR A 272 -6.08 -12.86 0.68
C THR A 272 -7.32 -13.69 1.03
N VAL A 273 -8.50 -13.19 0.65
CA VAL A 273 -9.79 -13.85 0.89
C VAL A 273 -10.34 -14.47 -0.39
N GLY A 274 -10.87 -15.69 -0.30
CA GLY A 274 -11.54 -16.39 -1.40
C GLY A 274 -13.07 -16.39 -1.32
N LYS A 275 -13.65 -15.72 -0.33
CA LYS A 275 -15.09 -15.60 -0.09
C LYS A 275 -15.55 -14.16 -0.32
N ASN A 276 -16.86 -13.94 -0.41
CA ASN A 276 -17.40 -12.59 -0.51
C ASN A 276 -17.07 -11.78 0.74
N TRP A 277 -16.91 -10.47 0.56
CA TRP A 277 -16.40 -9.61 1.63
C TRP A 277 -17.28 -9.65 2.89
N TYR A 278 -18.61 -9.73 2.73
CA TYR A 278 -19.54 -9.82 3.86
C TYR A 278 -19.27 -11.07 4.73
N ASP A 279 -19.06 -12.24 4.11
CA ASP A 279 -18.74 -13.47 4.84
C ASP A 279 -17.40 -13.38 5.54
N TYR A 280 -16.42 -12.71 4.93
CA TYR A 280 -15.13 -12.45 5.57
C TYR A 280 -15.28 -11.54 6.79
N MET A 281 -16.12 -10.50 6.70
CA MET A 281 -16.42 -9.60 7.82
C MET A 281 -17.15 -10.30 8.98
N ILE A 282 -17.95 -11.35 8.71
CA ILE A 282 -18.49 -12.21 9.77
C ILE A 282 -17.37 -12.97 10.47
N ASP A 283 -16.47 -13.59 9.71
CA ASP A 283 -15.34 -14.35 10.27
C ASP A 283 -14.38 -13.46 11.07
N LEU A 284 -14.19 -12.22 10.63
CA LEU A 284 -13.41 -11.21 11.34
C LEU A 284 -13.94 -10.95 12.75
N TYR A 285 -15.25 -11.10 12.99
CA TYR A 285 -15.87 -10.91 14.31
C TYR A 285 -16.17 -12.20 15.07
N THR A 286 -16.06 -13.36 14.43
CA THR A 286 -16.44 -14.65 15.05
C THR A 286 -15.25 -15.59 15.23
N ILE A 287 -14.22 -15.48 14.38
CA ILE A 287 -13.05 -16.36 14.37
C ILE A 287 -11.80 -15.59 14.79
N GLN A 288 -11.53 -14.43 14.18
CA GLN A 288 -10.30 -13.67 14.45
C GLN A 288 -10.11 -13.32 15.94
N PRO A 289 -11.13 -12.91 16.71
CA PRO A 289 -10.96 -12.57 18.13
C PRO A 289 -10.45 -13.74 18.97
N LYS A 290 -10.68 -14.98 18.55
CA LYS A 290 -10.18 -16.18 19.24
C LYS A 290 -8.65 -16.25 19.24
N HIS A 291 -8.00 -15.74 18.19
CA HIS A 291 -6.54 -15.64 18.16
C HIS A 291 -6.00 -14.67 19.22
N PHE A 292 -6.81 -13.68 19.62
CA PHE A 292 -6.49 -12.74 20.69
C PHE A 292 -6.93 -13.22 22.08
N GLY A 293 -7.36 -14.48 22.21
CA GLY A 293 -7.80 -15.06 23.49
C GLY A 293 -9.20 -14.61 23.93
N VAL A 294 -10.00 -14.00 23.05
CA VAL A 294 -11.38 -13.59 23.36
C VAL A 294 -12.25 -14.84 23.47
N THR A 295 -13.01 -14.95 24.57
CA THR A 295 -13.88 -16.11 24.84
C THR A 295 -15.12 -16.13 23.94
N ASP A 296 -15.69 -17.31 23.69
CA ASP A 296 -16.94 -17.44 22.92
C ASP A 296 -18.10 -16.65 23.54
N ALA A 297 -18.14 -16.53 24.88
CA ALA A 297 -19.16 -15.75 25.58
C ALA A 297 -19.03 -14.25 25.28
N GLN A 298 -17.80 -13.71 25.28
CA GLN A 298 -17.54 -12.32 24.93
C GLN A 298 -17.79 -12.06 23.45
N ILE A 299 -17.34 -12.95 22.55
CA ILE A 299 -17.61 -12.88 21.11
C ILE A 299 -19.12 -12.81 20.85
N LYS A 300 -19.92 -13.62 21.56
CA LYS A 300 -21.38 -13.60 21.44
C LYS A 300 -21.98 -12.25 21.87
N GLU A 301 -21.45 -11.62 22.92
CA GLU A 301 -21.91 -10.30 23.36
C GLU A 301 -21.53 -9.22 22.36
N ASP A 302 -20.27 -9.19 21.94
CA ASP A 302 -19.76 -8.20 20.99
C ASP A 302 -20.49 -8.27 19.64
N ASN A 303 -20.87 -9.48 19.22
CA ASN A 303 -21.57 -9.72 17.97
C ASN A 303 -23.03 -9.28 17.94
N LYS A 304 -23.62 -8.88 19.08
CA LYS A 304 -24.88 -8.14 19.06
C LYS A 304 -24.73 -6.77 18.39
N ILE A 305 -23.53 -6.21 18.40
CA ILE A 305 -23.20 -4.89 17.84
C ILE A 305 -22.44 -5.06 16.51
N ASN A 306 -21.37 -5.85 16.47
CA ASN A 306 -20.53 -6.03 15.27
C ASN A 306 -21.30 -6.51 14.03
N LEU A 307 -22.20 -7.50 14.19
CA LEU A 307 -22.94 -8.03 13.04
C LEU A 307 -24.03 -7.06 12.56
N LYS A 308 -24.62 -6.29 13.48
CA LYS A 308 -25.53 -5.20 13.13
C LYS A 308 -24.78 -4.08 12.38
N PHE A 309 -23.57 -3.76 12.82
CA PHE A 309 -22.69 -2.82 12.13
C PHE A 309 -22.39 -3.28 10.70
N ASN A 310 -22.07 -4.56 10.48
CA ASN A 310 -21.88 -5.11 9.13
C ASN A 310 -23.12 -4.96 8.25
N ASP A 311 -24.32 -5.27 8.76
CA ASP A 311 -25.58 -5.10 8.03
C ASP A 311 -25.83 -3.63 7.65
N ASP A 312 -25.70 -2.73 8.62
CA ASP A 312 -25.92 -1.30 8.40
C ASP A 312 -24.89 -0.69 7.42
N LEU A 313 -23.60 -1.01 7.56
CA LEU A 313 -22.54 -0.47 6.70
C LEU A 313 -22.56 -1.08 5.30
N LEU A 314 -22.63 -2.41 5.19
CA LEU A 314 -22.33 -3.12 3.94
C LEU A 314 -23.58 -3.47 3.15
N VAL A 315 -24.70 -3.78 3.81
CA VAL A 315 -25.95 -4.19 3.15
C VAL A 315 -26.87 -2.99 2.95
N ARG A 316 -27.17 -2.26 4.03
CA ARG A 316 -28.03 -1.07 3.98
C ARG A 316 -27.30 0.17 3.47
N LYS A 317 -25.97 0.12 3.42
CA LYS A 317 -25.09 1.18 2.92
C LYS A 317 -25.35 2.53 3.58
N LEU A 318 -25.59 2.53 4.88
CA LEU A 318 -25.82 3.76 5.64
C LEU A 318 -24.61 4.69 5.52
N SER A 319 -24.88 5.99 5.46
CA SER A 319 -23.84 7.02 5.43
C SER A 319 -23.12 7.11 6.79
N GLY A 320 -21.91 7.69 6.77
CA GLY A 320 -21.16 7.99 7.99
C GLY A 320 -21.97 8.78 9.03
N LYS A 321 -22.79 9.74 8.57
CA LYS A 321 -23.67 10.53 9.43
C LYS A 321 -24.70 9.64 10.12
N GLU A 322 -25.45 8.84 9.38
CA GLU A 322 -26.46 7.92 9.92
C GLU A 322 -25.85 6.90 10.88
N MET A 323 -24.66 6.39 10.56
CA MET A 323 -23.93 5.47 11.43
C MET A 323 -23.46 6.14 12.72
N SER A 324 -23.06 7.41 12.68
CA SER A 324 -22.61 8.17 13.85
C SER A 324 -23.73 8.53 14.83
N GLU A 325 -24.99 8.52 14.39
CA GLU A 325 -26.16 8.79 15.24
C GLU A 325 -26.58 7.56 16.07
N LYS A 326 -26.09 6.36 15.70
CA LYS A 326 -26.36 5.09 16.39
C LYS A 326 -25.42 4.91 17.58
N LYS A 327 -25.88 5.36 18.74
CA LYS A 327 -25.08 5.39 19.98
C LYS A 327 -24.57 4.01 20.42
N GLU A 328 -25.22 2.92 20.04
CA GLU A 328 -24.77 1.57 20.35
C GLU A 328 -23.36 1.26 19.79
N TYR A 329 -22.97 1.87 18.67
CA TYR A 329 -21.65 1.67 18.06
C TYR A 329 -20.51 2.35 18.82
N ALA A 330 -20.79 3.31 19.71
CA ALA A 330 -19.77 4.03 20.47
C ALA A 330 -18.93 3.11 21.37
N SER A 331 -19.44 1.92 21.71
CA SER A 331 -18.74 0.95 22.56
C SER A 331 -17.58 0.23 21.85
N GLN A 332 -17.64 0.12 20.53
CA GLN A 332 -16.70 -0.67 19.72
C GLN A 332 -16.02 0.13 18.61
N PHE A 333 -16.58 1.29 18.25
CA PHE A 333 -16.14 2.08 17.10
C PHE A 333 -15.99 3.56 17.46
N ASN A 334 -15.13 4.24 16.70
CA ASN A 334 -14.94 5.67 16.80
C ASN A 334 -16.00 6.42 15.98
N LEU A 335 -17.00 6.99 16.65
CA LEU A 335 -18.07 7.73 15.98
C LEU A 335 -17.58 9.01 15.28
N GLU A 336 -16.44 9.58 15.69
CA GLU A 336 -15.84 10.73 14.99
C GLU A 336 -15.20 10.34 13.65
N ASP A 337 -14.75 9.09 13.51
CA ASP A 337 -14.36 8.55 12.20
C ASP A 337 -15.63 8.36 11.35
N PHE A 338 -16.71 7.83 11.92
CA PHE A 338 -17.98 7.66 11.19
C PHE A 338 -18.55 8.99 10.71
N LYS A 339 -18.53 10.06 11.51
CA LYS A 339 -18.95 11.41 11.07
C LYS A 339 -18.18 11.89 9.84
N ARG A 340 -16.91 11.47 9.69
CA ARG A 340 -16.06 11.75 8.52
C ARG A 340 -16.22 10.73 7.39
N GLY A 341 -17.14 9.78 7.53
CA GLY A 341 -17.35 8.69 6.58
C GLY A 341 -16.23 7.66 6.57
N GLN A 342 -15.45 7.53 7.65
CA GLN A 342 -14.24 6.71 7.70
C GLN A 342 -14.43 5.46 8.54
N TYR A 343 -14.00 4.32 8.02
CA TYR A 343 -13.87 3.05 8.74
C TYR A 343 -12.52 2.44 8.40
N ILE A 344 -11.73 2.09 9.43
CA ILE A 344 -10.39 1.50 9.34
C ILE A 344 -9.48 2.20 8.30
N GLY A 345 -9.51 3.54 8.30
CA GLY A 345 -8.65 4.38 7.48
C GLY A 345 -9.07 4.51 6.00
N ARG A 346 -10.29 4.06 5.64
CA ARG A 346 -10.88 4.21 4.32
C ARG A 346 -12.30 4.76 4.40
N ASP A 347 -12.73 5.42 3.33
CA ASP A 347 -14.11 5.88 3.17
C ASP A 347 -15.10 4.71 3.19
N PHE A 348 -16.30 4.92 3.72
CA PHE A 348 -17.37 3.93 3.74
C PHE A 348 -17.69 3.40 2.34
N LYS A 349 -17.60 4.27 1.31
CA LYS A 349 -17.81 3.87 -0.09
C LYS A 349 -16.79 2.84 -0.56
N PHE A 350 -15.60 2.79 0.01
CA PHE A 350 -14.65 1.72 -0.27
C PHE A 350 -15.22 0.37 0.15
N TRP A 351 -15.67 0.24 1.39
CA TRP A 351 -16.21 -1.01 1.92
C TRP A 351 -17.55 -1.40 1.28
N GLN A 352 -18.39 -0.41 0.99
CA GLN A 352 -19.69 -0.58 0.33
C GLN A 352 -19.58 -0.97 -1.15
N GLY A 353 -18.52 -0.55 -1.84
CA GLY A 353 -18.22 -1.01 -3.19
C GLY A 353 -17.57 -2.39 -3.20
N LEU A 354 -16.64 -2.63 -2.28
CA LEU A 354 -15.95 -3.91 -2.14
C LEU A 354 -16.91 -5.07 -1.85
N VAL A 355 -17.94 -4.85 -1.03
CA VAL A 355 -18.92 -5.91 -0.73
C VAL A 355 -19.78 -6.32 -1.93
N ASP A 356 -19.92 -5.46 -2.94
CA ASP A 356 -20.63 -5.79 -4.18
C ASP A 356 -19.77 -6.65 -5.14
N VAL A 357 -18.48 -6.82 -4.86
CA VAL A 357 -17.59 -7.66 -5.66
C VAL A 357 -17.90 -9.12 -5.38
N ASP A 358 -18.33 -9.84 -6.42
CA ASP A 358 -18.43 -11.31 -6.37
C ASP A 358 -17.04 -11.94 -6.54
N ILE A 359 -16.34 -12.07 -5.40
CA ILE A 359 -14.96 -12.57 -5.32
C ILE A 359 -14.88 -14.02 -5.83
N PRO A 360 -15.73 -14.97 -5.40
CA PRO A 360 -15.75 -16.32 -5.95
C PRO A 360 -15.97 -16.35 -7.46
N GLN A 361 -16.89 -15.53 -7.99
CA GLN A 361 -17.15 -15.48 -9.41
C GLN A 361 -15.97 -14.93 -10.20
N ALA A 362 -15.25 -13.92 -9.69
CA ALA A 362 -14.02 -13.42 -10.30
C ALA A 362 -12.96 -14.53 -10.42
N TRP A 363 -12.75 -15.30 -9.35
CA TRP A 363 -11.81 -16.43 -9.38
C TRP A 363 -12.25 -17.57 -10.29
N SER A 364 -13.54 -17.92 -10.32
CA SER A 364 -14.06 -18.95 -11.24
C SER A 364 -13.88 -18.59 -12.73
N ARG A 365 -13.79 -17.29 -13.05
CA ARG A 365 -13.55 -16.82 -14.43
C ARG A 365 -12.08 -16.81 -14.80
N THR A 366 -11.17 -17.00 -13.84
CA THR A 366 -9.73 -16.98 -14.08
C THR A 366 -9.28 -18.26 -14.79
N LYS A 367 -8.75 -18.13 -16.01
CA LYS A 367 -8.32 -19.25 -16.87
C LYS A 367 -6.80 -19.42 -16.98
N THR A 368 -6.04 -18.75 -16.11
CA THR A 368 -4.58 -18.83 -16.07
C THR A 368 -4.09 -19.71 -14.90
N ASN A 369 -2.78 -19.80 -14.72
CA ASN A 369 -2.16 -20.45 -13.57
C ASN A 369 -2.33 -19.56 -12.33
N VAL A 370 -2.73 -20.15 -11.20
CA VAL A 370 -2.93 -19.44 -9.93
C VAL A 370 -2.18 -20.14 -8.80
N LEU A 371 -1.38 -19.40 -8.06
CA LEU A 371 -0.76 -19.83 -6.81
C LEU A 371 -1.40 -19.06 -5.64
N ALA A 372 -2.24 -19.74 -4.86
CA ALA A 372 -2.87 -19.17 -3.69
C ALA A 372 -2.10 -19.55 -2.42
N MET A 373 -1.39 -18.59 -1.83
CA MET A 373 -0.58 -18.77 -0.64
C MET A 373 -1.24 -18.18 0.60
N HIS A 374 -1.03 -18.81 1.74
CA HIS A 374 -1.43 -18.32 3.05
C HIS A 374 -0.31 -18.54 4.06
N GLY A 375 -0.01 -17.55 4.90
CA GLY A 375 0.91 -17.72 6.02
C GLY A 375 0.21 -18.39 7.20
N GLU A 376 0.80 -19.41 7.80
CA GLU A 376 0.21 -20.17 8.92
C GLU A 376 -0.25 -19.29 10.09
N PHE A 377 0.43 -18.18 10.34
CA PHE A 377 0.14 -17.23 11.41
C PHE A 377 -0.41 -15.89 10.89
N ASP A 378 -1.05 -15.89 9.73
CA ASP A 378 -1.72 -14.73 9.15
C ASP A 378 -3.08 -14.44 9.85
N ILE A 379 -3.04 -13.54 10.82
CA ILE A 379 -4.21 -13.10 11.60
C ILE A 379 -5.20 -12.33 10.73
N GLN A 380 -4.72 -11.56 9.74
CA GLN A 380 -5.55 -10.68 8.92
C GLN A 380 -6.38 -11.47 7.92
N ALA A 381 -5.80 -12.46 7.25
CA ALA A 381 -6.52 -13.39 6.39
C ALA A 381 -7.20 -14.54 7.17
N ILE A 382 -6.99 -14.59 8.49
CA ILE A 382 -7.61 -15.44 9.50
C ILE A 382 -7.18 -16.91 9.42
N ASN A 383 -7.35 -17.56 8.26
CA ASN A 383 -6.98 -18.95 8.03
C ASN A 383 -6.86 -19.27 6.54
N GLU A 384 -6.33 -20.45 6.25
CA GLU A 384 -5.94 -20.93 4.94
C GLU A 384 -7.12 -21.24 4.00
N LYS A 385 -8.33 -21.36 4.54
CA LYS A 385 -9.53 -21.73 3.77
C LYS A 385 -9.81 -20.75 2.63
N GLY A 386 -9.46 -19.47 2.80
CA GLY A 386 -9.56 -18.47 1.75
C GLY A 386 -8.73 -18.83 0.52
N ALA A 387 -7.44 -19.14 0.73
CA ALA A 387 -6.51 -19.50 -0.33
C ALA A 387 -6.85 -20.88 -0.94
N GLN A 388 -7.25 -21.86 -0.13
CA GLN A 388 -7.75 -23.16 -0.64
C GLN A 388 -8.95 -22.97 -1.57
N LYS A 389 -9.93 -22.17 -1.15
CA LYS A 389 -11.13 -21.87 -1.96
C LYS A 389 -10.77 -21.22 -3.30
N ILE A 390 -9.78 -20.33 -3.34
CA ILE A 390 -9.29 -19.73 -4.60
C ILE A 390 -8.78 -20.81 -5.55
N ALA A 391 -7.87 -21.67 -5.09
CA ALA A 391 -7.32 -22.74 -5.90
C ALA A 391 -8.42 -23.68 -6.42
N ASP A 392 -9.38 -24.05 -5.58
CA ASP A 392 -10.52 -24.90 -5.94
C ASP A 392 -11.42 -24.26 -7.01
N LEU A 393 -11.75 -22.97 -6.87
CA LEU A 393 -12.59 -22.25 -7.82
C LEU A 393 -11.94 -22.18 -9.20
N VAL A 394 -10.63 -21.94 -9.24
CA VAL A 394 -9.84 -21.90 -10.48
C VAL A 394 -9.83 -23.28 -11.14
N ASN A 395 -9.52 -24.34 -10.39
CA ASN A 395 -9.47 -25.72 -10.89
C ASN A 395 -10.83 -26.20 -11.44
N LYS A 396 -11.93 -25.89 -10.74
CA LYS A 396 -13.28 -26.27 -11.17
C LYS A 396 -13.71 -25.63 -12.50
N ASN A 397 -13.04 -24.56 -12.91
CA ASN A 397 -13.44 -23.77 -14.07
C ASN A 397 -12.34 -23.72 -15.15
N GLY A 398 -11.46 -24.71 -15.21
CA GLY A 398 -10.50 -24.86 -16.32
C GLY A 398 -9.26 -23.97 -16.26
N GLY A 399 -9.03 -23.28 -15.14
CA GLY A 399 -7.71 -22.75 -14.80
C GLY A 399 -6.87 -23.80 -14.05
N LYS A 400 -5.66 -23.43 -13.62
CA LYS A 400 -4.77 -24.30 -12.83
C LYS A 400 -4.42 -23.64 -11.50
N GLY A 401 -5.14 -24.00 -10.45
CA GLY A 401 -4.96 -23.50 -9.09
C GLY A 401 -4.09 -24.42 -8.24
N THR A 402 -3.09 -23.85 -7.57
CA THR A 402 -2.28 -24.49 -6.54
C THR A 402 -2.43 -23.74 -5.23
N PHE A 403 -2.66 -24.45 -4.13
CA PHE A 403 -2.64 -23.89 -2.78
C PHE A 403 -1.32 -24.25 -2.09
N VAL A 404 -0.74 -23.29 -1.36
CA VAL A 404 0.44 -23.50 -0.51
C VAL A 404 0.24 -22.82 0.84
N LEU A 405 0.44 -23.57 1.92
CA LEU A 405 0.59 -23.01 3.27
C LEU A 405 2.08 -22.70 3.49
N ILE A 406 2.38 -21.46 3.87
CA ILE A 406 3.73 -21.06 4.26
C ILE A 406 3.84 -21.19 5.78
N GLU A 407 4.54 -22.23 6.21
CA GLU A 407 4.79 -22.49 7.62
C GLU A 407 5.44 -21.28 8.29
N ASN A 408 5.05 -21.03 9.53
CA ASN A 408 5.57 -19.96 10.38
C ASN A 408 5.36 -18.52 9.88
N ALA A 409 4.75 -18.29 8.71
CA ALA A 409 4.63 -16.94 8.15
C ALA A 409 3.37 -16.20 8.61
N ASP A 410 3.46 -14.89 8.79
CA ASP A 410 2.31 -14.00 9.01
C ASP A 410 1.90 -13.23 7.74
N HIS A 411 0.93 -12.33 7.88
CA HIS A 411 0.47 -11.45 6.82
C HIS A 411 1.53 -10.51 6.23
N GLY A 412 2.49 -10.09 7.06
CA GLY A 412 3.54 -9.12 6.74
C GLY A 412 4.81 -9.73 6.16
N PHE A 413 4.78 -11.01 5.76
CA PHE A 413 5.92 -11.79 5.25
C PHE A 413 6.96 -12.11 6.32
N ILE A 414 6.56 -12.23 7.59
CA ILE A 414 7.45 -12.37 8.75
C ILE A 414 7.26 -13.76 9.37
N ASN A 415 8.36 -14.35 9.84
CA ASN A 415 8.40 -15.60 10.59
C ASN A 415 7.97 -15.39 12.05
N PHE A 416 7.13 -16.28 12.55
CA PHE A 416 6.78 -16.43 13.96
C PHE A 416 6.80 -17.90 14.34
N ASN A 417 7.07 -18.19 15.62
CA ASN A 417 7.08 -19.56 16.14
C ASN A 417 5.67 -20.08 16.48
N SER A 418 4.69 -19.19 16.59
CA SER A 418 3.29 -19.53 16.87
C SER A 418 2.39 -18.32 16.61
N MET A 419 1.08 -18.58 16.46
CA MET A 419 0.06 -17.52 16.42
C MET A 419 0.11 -16.63 17.67
N GLN A 420 0.33 -17.22 18.85
CA GLN A 420 0.43 -16.49 20.11
C GLN A 420 1.65 -15.54 20.13
N HIS A 421 2.78 -15.97 19.58
CA HIS A 421 3.97 -15.12 19.45
C HIS A 421 3.69 -13.90 18.55
N ASN A 422 2.95 -14.09 17.45
CA ASN A 422 2.52 -12.98 16.59
C ASN A 422 1.65 -11.98 17.36
N VAL A 423 0.60 -12.48 18.02
CA VAL A 423 -0.33 -11.65 18.81
C VAL A 423 0.38 -10.85 19.90
N GLU A 424 1.30 -11.47 20.64
CA GLU A 424 2.08 -10.77 21.68
C GLU A 424 3.02 -9.70 21.11
N THR A 425 3.61 -9.96 19.95
CA THR A 425 4.49 -9.01 19.27
C THR A 425 3.73 -7.78 18.79
N LEU A 426 2.52 -7.99 18.26
CA LEU A 426 1.58 -6.93 17.91
C LEU A 426 1.18 -6.10 19.15
N ALA A 427 0.78 -6.77 20.23
CA ALA A 427 0.33 -6.12 21.46
C ALA A 427 1.42 -5.26 22.13
N ARG A 428 2.69 -5.66 22.02
CA ARG A 428 3.85 -4.90 22.55
C ARG A 428 4.24 -3.70 21.69
N GLY A 429 3.67 -3.54 20.49
CA GLY A 429 4.04 -2.47 19.56
C GLY A 429 5.42 -2.65 18.91
N ASN A 430 6.01 -3.85 19.00
CA ASN A 430 7.37 -4.13 18.53
C ASN A 430 7.43 -4.71 17.10
N MET A 431 6.30 -4.77 16.40
CA MET A 431 6.18 -5.42 15.09
C MET A 431 7.20 -4.90 14.07
N GLY A 432 7.44 -3.58 14.01
CA GLY A 432 8.40 -3.02 13.05
C GLY A 432 9.84 -3.46 13.28
N LEU A 433 10.29 -3.54 14.54
CA LEU A 433 11.64 -4.01 14.89
C LEU A 433 11.76 -5.52 14.65
N TYR A 434 10.73 -6.27 15.01
CA TYR A 434 10.73 -7.72 14.81
C TYR A 434 10.73 -8.09 13.32
N ALA A 435 9.89 -7.40 12.52
CA ALA A 435 9.79 -7.58 11.07
C ALA A 435 11.13 -7.41 10.35
N ARG A 436 11.96 -6.47 10.81
CA ARG A 436 13.29 -6.23 10.24
C ARG A 436 14.12 -7.51 10.23
N ASP A 437 14.14 -8.25 11.32
CA ASP A 437 15.09 -9.34 11.50
C ASP A 437 14.50 -10.73 11.14
N ASN A 438 13.19 -10.81 10.90
CA ASN A 438 12.46 -12.08 10.80
C ASN A 438 11.70 -12.25 9.47
N TYR A 439 12.15 -11.65 8.37
CA TYR A 439 11.55 -11.90 7.04
C TYR A 439 11.56 -13.41 6.70
N ASN A 440 10.43 -13.93 6.21
CA ASN A 440 10.29 -15.32 5.79
C ASN A 440 10.69 -15.47 4.30
N THR A 441 11.83 -16.13 4.07
CA THR A 441 12.41 -16.36 2.74
C THR A 441 11.69 -17.42 1.91
N GLU A 442 10.89 -18.30 2.53
CA GLU A 442 10.16 -19.34 1.79
C GLU A 442 9.08 -18.72 0.88
N ILE A 443 8.56 -17.55 1.24
CA ILE A 443 7.61 -16.80 0.40
C ILE A 443 8.26 -16.43 -0.94
N ALA A 444 9.48 -15.89 -0.92
CA ALA A 444 10.21 -15.60 -2.15
C ALA A 444 10.56 -16.88 -2.91
N LYS A 445 11.05 -17.92 -2.23
CA LYS A 445 11.41 -19.19 -2.86
C LYS A 445 10.24 -19.82 -3.60
N GLU A 446 9.09 -19.99 -2.95
CA GLU A 446 7.87 -20.57 -3.55
C GLU A 446 7.40 -19.75 -4.75
N THR A 447 7.37 -18.43 -4.63
CA THR A 447 6.96 -17.54 -5.72
C THR A 447 7.92 -17.62 -6.91
N ILE A 448 9.23 -17.60 -6.68
CA ILE A 448 10.27 -17.69 -7.72
C ILE A 448 10.18 -19.03 -8.46
N ASP A 449 10.12 -20.14 -7.73
CA ASP A 449 10.10 -21.48 -8.32
C ASP A 449 8.80 -21.72 -9.09
N TRP A 450 7.68 -21.19 -8.61
CA TRP A 450 6.42 -21.25 -9.33
C TRP A 450 6.44 -20.40 -10.60
N ILE A 451 6.94 -19.16 -10.54
CA ILE A 451 7.05 -18.30 -11.73
C ILE A 451 7.92 -18.95 -12.79
N LYS A 452 9.11 -19.45 -12.43
CA LYS A 452 10.04 -20.09 -13.38
C LYS A 452 9.40 -21.28 -14.13
N ARG A 453 8.60 -22.09 -13.44
CA ARG A 453 7.88 -23.23 -14.05
C ARG A 453 6.75 -22.82 -15.00
N ASN A 454 6.25 -21.59 -14.87
CA ASN A 454 5.13 -21.07 -15.65
C ASN A 454 5.55 -20.02 -16.68
N LEU A 455 6.84 -19.79 -16.90
CA LEU A 455 7.29 -18.91 -17.98
C LEU A 455 6.84 -19.46 -19.33
N LYS A 456 6.33 -18.57 -20.17
CA LYS A 456 6.06 -18.84 -21.57
C LYS A 456 7.39 -18.99 -22.30
N SER A 457 7.52 -20.07 -23.08
CA SER A 457 8.70 -20.40 -23.88
C SER A 457 8.96 -19.42 -25.01
#